data_AF-A0A970RBU5-F1
#
_entry.id   AF-A0A970RBU5-F1
#
_cell.length_a   1.000
_cell.length_b   1.000
_cell.length_c   1.000
_cell.angle_alpha   90.00
_cell.angle_beta   90.00
_cell.angle_gamma   90.00
#
_symmetry.space_group_name_H-M   'P 1'
#
loop_
_entity.id
_entity.type
_entity.pdbx_description
1 polymer ?
#
loop_
_entity_poly.entity_id
_entity_poly.type
_entity_poly.pdbx_seq_one_letter_code
_entity_poly.pdbx_strand_id
1 'polypeptide(L)'
;MAKVEIDTKTLDGKRLYYSFLAGAQRIFDNQGFLNKINVFPVRDADTGTNLASTMRSIVDTFIPTDTFSHTANALADAALVGARGNSGIIFAQFLYGFSSSFKDEVTIDVTKFSDAVAQGVKQSYEAISNPVEGTMITVLREWAEDIHILKDKIDDFNQLIIQSYARAKESLANTPNLLEVLAKANVVDAGGKGFVVFLEGMIDFFKHGELKQILGARNIVKTQLLEDAHDPEHVNFRYCTEAMIVADNIERDKLRSKIEHFGDSLVIAGSPTKMRIHIHTDTPDKLFTRLSRFGSITFQKVDDMVMQMDLFDHRKHNIALVTDSTCDLPQEFLEKHQISMVPLSVHFGDTYYLDRLTLTPGRFYKMLAKTKVYPSSAQPTFKEFSNKYNYLSTHYDSIVGIHLSEAMSGTASNSRKAAKTISNFSKKPITVINSRRISSGLGLIVMRAAEALEAGTTHEALTQNIERWITDSELLVTAKTMKYMVKSGRVSAIKGFVGRLLNIKPVVIVNEEGKTETYGKPLTEKASMKMAMALATKKISKRKIWGYAISHAENEQAAEWYATQMEELTGMKPRFIGEASPVLGTNVGPGVVALSFMYQ
;
A
#
# COMPACT_ATOMS: atom_id res chain seq x y z
N MET A 1 -9.31 -21.06 -43.66
CA MET A 1 -8.06 -21.17 -42.88
C MET A 1 -7.99 -22.60 -42.38
N ALA A 2 -6.97 -23.36 -42.80
CA ALA A 2 -6.77 -24.73 -42.33
C ALA A 2 -6.64 -24.72 -40.80
N LYS A 3 -7.33 -25.64 -40.10
CA LYS A 3 -7.09 -25.89 -38.68
C LYS A 3 -5.61 -26.30 -38.56
N VAL A 4 -4.79 -25.44 -37.96
CA VAL A 4 -3.44 -25.83 -37.56
C VAL A 4 -3.61 -26.99 -36.59
N GLU A 5 -3.09 -28.16 -36.95
CA GLU A 5 -3.08 -29.32 -36.08
C GLU A 5 -2.17 -28.98 -34.88
N ILE A 6 -2.76 -28.91 -33.69
CA ILE A 6 -2.04 -28.53 -32.47
C ILE A 6 -1.26 -29.76 -32.02
N ASP A 7 0.07 -29.70 -32.02
CA ASP A 7 0.91 -30.77 -31.45
C ASP A 7 0.67 -30.85 -29.95
N THR A 8 -0.06 -31.87 -29.50
CA THR A 8 -0.38 -32.04 -28.07
C THR A 8 0.75 -32.71 -27.29
N LYS A 9 1.80 -33.22 -27.95
CA LYS A 9 2.93 -33.88 -27.27
C LYS A 9 3.95 -32.91 -26.70
N THR A 10 4.01 -31.70 -27.26
CA THR A 10 4.90 -30.64 -26.79
C THR A 10 4.14 -29.38 -26.43
N LEU A 11 4.70 -28.59 -25.51
CA LEU A 11 4.19 -27.27 -25.12
C LEU A 11 5.17 -26.18 -25.56
N ASP A 12 4.68 -25.22 -26.34
CA ASP A 12 5.44 -24.04 -26.76
C ASP A 12 5.14 -22.81 -25.86
N GLY A 13 5.93 -21.76 -26.03
CA GLY A 13 5.77 -20.52 -25.26
C GLY A 13 4.41 -19.83 -25.47
N LYS A 14 3.85 -19.89 -26.68
CA LYS A 14 2.55 -19.26 -27.00
C LYS A 14 1.42 -19.95 -26.27
N ARG A 15 1.35 -21.27 -26.31
CA ARG A 15 0.34 -22.08 -25.60
C ARG A 15 0.45 -21.92 -24.10
N LEU A 16 1.67 -21.88 -23.55
CA LEU A 16 1.88 -21.56 -22.13
C LEU A 16 1.27 -20.19 -21.80
N TYR A 17 1.67 -19.15 -22.53
CA TYR A 17 1.20 -17.78 -22.29
C TYR A 17 -0.33 -17.65 -22.36
N TYR A 18 -0.96 -18.21 -23.39
CA TYR A 18 -2.42 -18.11 -23.54
C TYR A 18 -3.19 -18.95 -22.52
N SER A 19 -2.66 -20.09 -22.10
CA SER A 19 -3.25 -20.86 -21.00
C SER A 19 -3.22 -20.06 -19.68
N PHE A 20 -2.14 -19.32 -19.42
CA PHE A 20 -2.01 -18.45 -18.26
C PHE A 20 -2.98 -17.27 -18.31
N LEU A 21 -3.20 -16.67 -19.48
CA LEU A 21 -4.21 -15.61 -19.63
C LEU A 21 -5.63 -16.13 -19.35
N ALA A 22 -5.94 -17.36 -19.79
CA ALA A 22 -7.23 -17.98 -19.52
C ALA A 22 -7.41 -18.29 -18.01
N GLY A 23 -6.36 -18.80 -17.36
CA GLY A 23 -6.34 -18.98 -15.90
C GLY A 23 -6.49 -17.65 -15.13
N ALA A 24 -5.79 -16.60 -15.57
CA ALA A 24 -5.90 -15.26 -15.02
C ALA A 24 -7.33 -14.71 -15.11
N GLN A 25 -8.02 -14.95 -16.24
CA GLN A 25 -9.41 -14.54 -16.39
C GLN A 25 -10.33 -15.19 -15.36
N ARG A 26 -10.17 -16.51 -15.12
CA ARG A 26 -10.94 -17.21 -14.08
C ARG A 26 -10.67 -16.67 -12.68
N ILE A 27 -9.45 -16.23 -12.37
CA ILE A 27 -9.15 -15.54 -11.11
C ILE A 27 -9.92 -14.22 -11.00
N PHE A 28 -9.96 -13.41 -12.06
CA PHE A 28 -10.73 -12.16 -12.05
C PHE A 28 -12.23 -12.40 -11.83
N ASP A 29 -12.79 -13.40 -12.51
CA ASP A 29 -14.21 -13.74 -12.40
C ASP A 29 -14.59 -14.28 -11.00
N ASN A 30 -13.62 -14.87 -10.28
CA ASN A 30 -13.83 -15.44 -8.94
C ASN A 30 -13.27 -14.55 -7.81
N GLN A 31 -12.77 -13.34 -8.12
CA GLN A 31 -12.04 -12.49 -7.17
C GLN A 31 -12.84 -12.24 -5.87
N GLY A 32 -14.11 -11.86 -5.97
CA GLY A 32 -14.98 -11.61 -4.82
C GLY A 32 -15.23 -12.88 -3.99
N PHE A 33 -15.50 -14.02 -4.66
CA PHE A 33 -15.67 -15.29 -3.97
C PHE A 33 -14.41 -15.72 -3.21
N LEU A 34 -13.23 -15.56 -3.81
CA LEU A 34 -11.95 -15.88 -3.18
C LEU A 34 -11.66 -14.99 -1.97
N ASN A 35 -12.01 -13.70 -2.04
CA ASN A 35 -11.94 -12.79 -0.89
C ASN A 35 -12.88 -13.26 0.23
N LYS A 36 -14.12 -13.64 -0.12
CA LYS A 36 -15.16 -14.06 0.82
C LYS A 36 -14.78 -15.29 1.65
N ILE A 37 -14.04 -16.24 1.07
CA ILE A 37 -13.62 -17.48 1.76
C ILE A 37 -12.23 -17.36 2.41
N ASN A 38 -11.60 -16.18 2.38
CA ASN A 38 -10.28 -16.00 2.98
C ASN A 38 -10.35 -16.00 4.50
N VAL A 39 -9.97 -17.13 5.11
CA VAL A 39 -10.00 -17.29 6.57
C VAL A 39 -8.68 -17.65 7.23
N PHE A 40 -7.60 -17.76 6.46
CA PHE A 40 -6.26 -18.11 6.96
C PHE A 40 -5.16 -17.41 6.14
N PRO A 41 -4.07 -16.94 6.77
CA PRO A 41 -3.84 -16.88 8.21
C PRO A 41 -4.64 -15.77 8.90
N VAL A 42 -5.12 -14.79 8.14
CA VAL A 42 -5.91 -13.66 8.60
C VAL A 42 -7.16 -13.54 7.73
N ARG A 43 -8.31 -13.30 8.36
CA ARG A 43 -9.58 -12.98 7.68
C ARG A 43 -9.61 -11.51 7.23
N ASP A 44 -8.76 -11.15 6.30
CA ASP A 44 -8.65 -9.78 5.77
C ASP A 44 -9.39 -9.57 4.42
N ALA A 45 -10.09 -10.61 3.94
CA ALA A 45 -10.81 -10.64 2.67
C ALA A 45 -9.96 -10.20 1.46
N ASP A 46 -8.65 -10.49 1.45
CA ASP A 46 -7.74 -9.98 0.42
C ASP A 46 -7.17 -11.03 -0.56
N THR A 47 -7.35 -12.34 -0.32
CA THR A 47 -6.69 -13.39 -1.12
C THR A 47 -7.02 -13.32 -2.61
N GLY A 48 -8.29 -13.12 -2.97
CA GLY A 48 -8.70 -12.92 -4.36
C GLY A 48 -8.06 -11.66 -4.96
N THR A 49 -8.02 -10.56 -4.20
CA THR A 49 -7.37 -9.31 -4.58
C THR A 49 -5.88 -9.48 -4.84
N ASN A 50 -5.21 -10.24 -3.99
CA ASN A 50 -3.78 -10.51 -4.04
C ASN A 50 -3.41 -11.38 -5.26
N LEU A 51 -4.17 -12.46 -5.50
CA LEU A 51 -4.02 -13.28 -6.70
C LEU A 51 -4.36 -12.48 -7.96
N ALA A 52 -5.44 -11.71 -7.99
CA ALA A 52 -5.81 -10.87 -9.12
C ALA A 52 -4.74 -9.81 -9.43
N SER A 53 -4.13 -9.18 -8.41
CA SER A 53 -3.01 -8.25 -8.63
C SER A 53 -1.82 -8.94 -9.31
N THR A 54 -1.49 -10.15 -8.85
CA THR A 54 -0.41 -10.98 -9.42
C THR A 54 -0.72 -11.32 -10.88
N MET A 55 -1.94 -11.78 -11.17
CA MET A 55 -2.41 -12.11 -12.51
C MET A 55 -2.46 -10.90 -13.44
N ARG A 56 -2.85 -9.72 -12.94
CA ARG A 56 -2.90 -8.50 -13.75
C ARG A 56 -1.50 -8.08 -14.23
N SER A 57 -0.48 -8.23 -13.38
CA SER A 57 0.92 -8.01 -13.78
C SER A 57 1.36 -8.95 -14.91
N ILE A 58 0.94 -10.21 -14.85
CA ILE A 58 1.18 -11.19 -15.91
C ILE A 58 0.45 -10.78 -17.21
N VAL A 59 -0.82 -10.43 -17.13
CA VAL A 59 -1.67 -10.06 -18.30
C VAL A 59 -1.18 -8.78 -18.97
N ASP A 60 -0.70 -7.81 -18.20
CA ASP A 60 -0.20 -6.51 -18.68
C ASP A 60 1.18 -6.63 -19.35
N THR A 61 1.92 -7.71 -19.08
CA THR A 61 3.24 -7.96 -19.68
C THR A 61 3.05 -8.79 -20.97
N PHE A 62 3.23 -8.19 -22.15
CA PHE A 62 3.14 -8.93 -23.41
C PHE A 62 4.46 -9.68 -23.67
N ILE A 63 4.41 -11.01 -23.58
CA ILE A 63 5.60 -11.87 -23.45
C ILE A 63 5.83 -12.89 -24.57
N PRO A 64 4.88 -13.31 -25.44
CA PRO A 64 5.08 -14.55 -26.17
C PRO A 64 6.23 -14.42 -27.17
N THR A 65 7.28 -15.23 -26.94
CA THR A 65 8.33 -15.48 -27.92
C THR A 65 8.18 -16.90 -28.45
N ASP A 66 8.87 -17.23 -29.53
CA ASP A 66 8.89 -18.60 -30.06
C ASP A 66 9.68 -19.56 -29.15
N THR A 67 10.40 -19.05 -28.14
CA THR A 67 11.15 -19.84 -27.15
C THR A 67 10.32 -20.03 -25.89
N PHE A 68 10.05 -21.29 -25.52
CA PHE A 68 9.33 -21.62 -24.28
C PHE A 68 9.99 -21.02 -23.04
N SER A 69 11.31 -21.19 -22.89
CA SER A 69 12.06 -20.74 -21.70
C SER A 69 11.96 -19.23 -21.46
N HIS A 70 12.08 -18.42 -22.52
CA HIS A 70 11.90 -16.97 -22.42
C HIS A 70 10.50 -16.58 -21.96
N THR A 71 9.49 -17.28 -22.47
CA THR A 71 8.09 -17.02 -22.10
C THR A 71 7.84 -17.41 -20.64
N ALA A 72 8.32 -18.58 -20.20
CA ALA A 72 8.20 -19.03 -18.81
C ALA A 72 8.91 -18.06 -17.84
N ASN A 73 10.13 -17.64 -18.16
CA ASN A 73 10.92 -16.73 -17.31
C ASN A 73 10.27 -15.34 -17.20
N ALA A 74 9.75 -14.80 -18.29
CA ALA A 74 9.09 -13.51 -18.25
C ALA A 74 7.73 -13.56 -17.55
N LEU A 75 6.98 -14.67 -17.64
CA LEU A 75 5.77 -14.88 -16.83
C LEU A 75 6.11 -14.92 -15.33
N ALA A 76 7.16 -15.65 -14.95
CA ALA A 76 7.61 -15.73 -13.57
C ALA A 76 8.09 -14.37 -13.03
N ASP A 77 8.86 -13.60 -13.80
CA ASP A 77 9.30 -12.27 -13.39
C ASP A 77 8.12 -11.29 -13.23
N ALA A 78 7.18 -11.31 -14.18
CA ALA A 78 5.96 -10.49 -14.10
C ALA A 78 5.11 -10.85 -12.88
N ALA A 79 4.97 -12.15 -12.59
CA ALA A 79 4.28 -12.63 -11.39
C ALA A 79 4.99 -12.14 -10.12
N LEU A 80 6.31 -12.30 -10.02
CA LEU A 80 7.10 -11.91 -8.86
C LEU A 80 7.04 -10.40 -8.58
N VAL A 81 7.11 -9.57 -9.63
CA VAL A 81 6.99 -8.10 -9.52
C VAL A 81 5.58 -7.68 -9.10
N GLY A 82 4.56 -8.37 -9.60
CA GLY A 82 3.15 -8.10 -9.33
C GLY A 82 2.57 -8.73 -8.06
N ALA A 83 3.32 -9.68 -7.47
CA ALA A 83 2.87 -10.50 -6.36
C ALA A 83 2.47 -9.65 -5.16
N ARG A 84 1.33 -9.97 -4.57
CA ARG A 84 0.84 -9.36 -3.33
C ARG A 84 0.34 -10.42 -2.36
N GLY A 85 0.44 -10.13 -1.07
CA GLY A 85 0.10 -11.03 0.01
C GLY A 85 0.79 -12.39 -0.05
N ASN A 86 0.46 -13.27 0.89
CA ASN A 86 1.02 -14.62 0.92
C ASN A 86 0.65 -15.43 -0.32
N SER A 87 -0.64 -15.48 -0.69
CA SER A 87 -1.13 -16.30 -1.81
C SER A 87 -0.50 -15.89 -3.15
N GLY A 88 -0.40 -14.59 -3.43
CA GLY A 88 0.23 -14.11 -4.68
C GLY A 88 1.74 -14.37 -4.71
N ILE A 89 2.43 -14.21 -3.58
CA ILE A 89 3.88 -14.43 -3.48
C ILE A 89 4.25 -15.92 -3.57
N ILE A 90 3.47 -16.81 -2.94
CA ILE A 90 3.68 -18.26 -3.05
C ILE A 90 3.45 -18.74 -4.48
N PHE A 91 2.40 -18.23 -5.15
CA PHE A 91 2.13 -18.55 -6.55
C PHE A 91 3.25 -18.02 -7.47
N ALA A 92 3.73 -16.79 -7.25
CA ALA A 92 4.87 -16.26 -8.00
C ALA A 92 6.15 -17.07 -7.76
N GLN A 93 6.38 -17.57 -6.55
CA GLN A 93 7.51 -18.45 -6.25
C GLN A 93 7.39 -19.79 -6.98
N PHE A 94 6.19 -20.37 -7.04
CA PHE A 94 5.94 -21.59 -7.80
C PHE A 94 6.33 -21.40 -9.26
N LEU A 95 5.90 -20.29 -9.87
CA LEU A 95 6.24 -19.95 -11.25
C LEU A 95 7.74 -19.72 -11.46
N TYR A 96 8.42 -19.08 -10.51
CA TYR A 96 9.87 -18.91 -10.55
C TYR A 96 10.61 -20.27 -10.48
N GLY A 97 10.21 -21.16 -9.57
CA GLY A 97 10.79 -22.50 -9.49
C GLY A 97 10.54 -23.31 -10.76
N PHE A 98 9.32 -23.24 -11.30
CA PHE A 98 8.97 -23.82 -12.59
C PHE A 98 9.87 -23.28 -13.70
N SER A 99 9.97 -21.95 -13.87
CA SER A 99 10.73 -21.35 -14.97
C SER A 99 12.24 -21.59 -14.86
N SER A 100 12.76 -21.67 -13.63
CA SER A 100 14.20 -21.89 -13.36
C SER A 100 14.73 -23.26 -13.84
N SER A 101 13.83 -24.19 -14.18
CA SER A 101 14.17 -25.51 -14.71
C SER A 101 14.54 -25.49 -16.19
N PHE A 102 14.33 -24.36 -16.88
CA PHE A 102 14.53 -24.21 -18.31
C PHE A 102 15.66 -23.24 -18.63
N LYS A 103 16.37 -23.47 -19.73
CA LYS A 103 17.45 -22.62 -20.23
C LYS A 103 17.06 -21.99 -21.56
N ASP A 104 17.14 -22.77 -22.63
CA ASP A 104 16.97 -22.31 -24.02
C ASP A 104 15.98 -23.21 -24.79
N GLU A 105 15.17 -24.00 -24.10
CA GLU A 105 14.14 -24.84 -24.71
C GLU A 105 13.15 -24.02 -25.55
N VAL A 106 12.94 -24.49 -26.79
CA VAL A 106 11.92 -23.96 -27.71
C VAL A 106 10.55 -24.51 -27.37
N THR A 107 10.47 -25.82 -27.08
CA THR A 107 9.29 -26.52 -26.58
C THR A 107 9.70 -27.50 -25.48
N ILE A 108 8.74 -27.96 -24.68
CA ILE A 108 8.95 -28.98 -23.64
C ILE A 108 7.95 -30.13 -23.79
N ASP A 109 8.32 -31.32 -23.31
CA ASP A 109 7.45 -32.49 -23.23
C ASP A 109 6.83 -32.65 -21.82
N VAL A 110 6.00 -33.68 -21.65
CA VAL A 110 5.35 -34.02 -20.37
C VAL A 110 6.34 -34.30 -19.23
N THR A 111 7.51 -34.87 -19.56
CA THR A 111 8.53 -35.23 -18.58
C THR A 111 9.19 -33.99 -18.01
N LYS A 112 9.68 -33.10 -18.89
CA LYS A 112 10.26 -31.81 -18.50
C LYS A 112 9.24 -30.95 -17.76
N PHE A 113 7.97 -30.97 -18.18
CA PHE A 113 6.91 -30.25 -17.49
C PHE A 113 6.73 -30.77 -16.06
N SER A 114 6.63 -32.10 -15.86
CA SER A 114 6.51 -32.70 -14.54
C SER A 114 7.67 -32.33 -13.62
N ASP A 115 8.90 -32.42 -14.11
CA ASP A 115 10.09 -32.13 -13.32
C ASP A 115 10.13 -30.64 -12.92
N ALA A 116 9.74 -29.74 -13.83
CA ALA A 116 9.63 -28.31 -13.54
C ALA A 116 8.51 -27.97 -12.55
N VAL A 117 7.36 -28.65 -12.63
CA VAL A 117 6.27 -28.49 -11.66
C VAL A 117 6.73 -28.94 -10.26
N ALA A 118 7.42 -30.08 -10.16
CA ALA A 118 7.99 -30.56 -8.89
C ALA A 118 9.03 -29.56 -8.32
N GLN A 119 9.88 -29.00 -9.17
CA GLN A 119 10.82 -27.95 -8.77
C GLN A 119 10.10 -26.67 -8.31
N GLY A 120 9.01 -26.28 -8.98
CA GLY A 120 8.12 -25.19 -8.56
C GLY A 120 7.58 -25.39 -7.15
N VAL A 121 7.03 -26.58 -6.86
CA VAL A 121 6.55 -26.93 -5.51
C VAL A 121 7.67 -26.82 -4.48
N LYS A 122 8.83 -27.44 -4.74
CA LYS A 122 9.99 -27.36 -3.84
C LYS A 122 10.36 -25.91 -3.50
N GLN A 123 10.44 -25.05 -4.52
CA GLN A 123 10.75 -23.63 -4.33
C GLN A 123 9.68 -22.87 -3.53
N SER A 124 8.40 -23.21 -3.68
CA SER A 124 7.31 -22.62 -2.88
C SER A 124 7.42 -22.97 -1.39
N TYR A 125 7.72 -24.23 -1.05
CA TYR A 125 7.95 -24.62 0.35
C TYR A 125 9.16 -23.89 0.93
N GLU A 126 10.27 -23.81 0.18
CA GLU A 126 11.48 -23.10 0.61
C GLU A 126 11.30 -21.59 0.79
N ALA A 127 10.28 -20.96 0.21
CA ALA A 127 10.02 -19.53 0.37
C ALA A 127 9.25 -19.19 1.65
N ILE A 128 8.49 -20.14 2.19
CA ILE A 128 7.65 -19.94 3.38
C ILE A 128 8.46 -20.34 4.61
N SER A 129 8.49 -19.49 5.64
CA SER A 129 9.28 -19.78 6.84
C SER A 129 8.67 -20.92 7.67
N ASN A 130 7.34 -20.97 7.76
CA ASN A 130 6.58 -22.03 8.41
C ASN A 130 5.47 -22.53 7.46
N PRO A 131 5.76 -23.50 6.57
CA PRO A 131 4.76 -24.07 5.67
C PRO A 131 3.64 -24.77 6.47
N VAL A 132 2.38 -24.55 6.09
CA VAL A 132 1.21 -25.13 6.75
C VAL A 132 0.41 -25.95 5.74
N GLU A 133 0.27 -27.25 6.00
CA GLU A 133 -0.56 -28.15 5.20
C GLU A 133 -2.05 -27.81 5.36
N GLY A 134 -2.86 -28.15 4.36
CA GLY A 134 -4.24 -27.70 4.21
C GLY A 134 -4.38 -26.32 3.58
N THR A 135 -3.29 -25.74 3.08
CA THR A 135 -3.30 -24.48 2.29
C THR A 135 -2.92 -24.75 0.82
N MET A 136 -2.81 -23.69 0.02
CA MET A 136 -2.41 -23.75 -1.39
C MET A 136 -1.17 -24.62 -1.68
N ILE A 137 -0.19 -24.68 -0.77
CA ILE A 137 1.00 -25.52 -0.97
C ILE A 137 0.72 -27.03 -0.93
N THR A 138 -0.35 -27.45 -0.23
CA THR A 138 -0.82 -28.84 -0.23
C THR A 138 -1.42 -29.18 -1.59
N VAL A 139 -2.30 -28.31 -2.09
CA VAL A 139 -2.95 -28.49 -3.40
C VAL A 139 -1.91 -28.52 -4.52
N LEU A 140 -0.91 -27.64 -4.48
CA LEU A 140 0.21 -27.62 -5.41
C LEU A 140 1.03 -28.92 -5.35
N ARG A 141 1.38 -29.38 -4.14
CA ARG A 141 2.17 -30.60 -3.93
C ARG A 141 1.45 -31.84 -4.44
N GLU A 142 0.21 -32.05 -4.04
CA GLU A 142 -0.55 -33.25 -4.43
C GLU A 142 -0.88 -33.26 -5.92
N TRP A 143 -1.11 -32.09 -6.53
CA TRP A 143 -1.24 -31.97 -7.99
C TRP A 143 0.07 -32.32 -8.73
N ALA A 144 1.21 -31.85 -8.22
CA ALA A 144 2.53 -32.16 -8.78
C ALA A 144 2.89 -33.65 -8.68
N GLU A 145 2.57 -34.29 -7.55
CA GLU A 145 2.74 -35.74 -7.32
C GLU A 145 1.92 -36.54 -8.34
N ASP A 146 0.67 -36.14 -8.61
CA ASP A 146 -0.18 -36.82 -9.58
C ASP A 146 0.28 -36.62 -11.03
N ILE A 147 0.74 -35.40 -11.39
CA ILE A 147 1.42 -35.18 -12.68
C ILE A 147 2.62 -36.11 -12.85
N HIS A 148 3.42 -36.29 -11.80
CA HIS A 148 4.58 -37.17 -11.84
C HIS A 148 4.21 -38.63 -12.11
N ILE A 149 3.10 -39.10 -11.56
CA ILE A 149 2.58 -40.46 -11.81
C ILE A 149 2.00 -40.58 -13.22
N LEU A 150 1.29 -39.56 -13.70
CA LEU A 150 0.61 -39.59 -14.99
C LEU A 150 1.56 -39.43 -16.18
N LYS A 151 2.72 -38.76 -16.02
CA LYS A 151 3.68 -38.54 -17.11
C LYS A 151 4.18 -39.83 -17.77
N ASP A 152 4.25 -40.92 -17.00
CA ASP A 152 4.71 -42.23 -17.50
C ASP A 152 3.64 -42.96 -18.34
N LYS A 153 2.40 -42.48 -18.29
CA LYS A 153 1.23 -43.09 -18.96
C LYS A 153 0.64 -42.20 -20.05
N ILE A 154 0.88 -40.90 -19.99
CA ILE A 154 0.27 -39.89 -20.85
C ILE A 154 1.37 -39.06 -21.49
N ASP A 155 1.51 -39.17 -22.82
CA ASP A 155 2.40 -38.33 -23.63
C ASP A 155 1.71 -37.11 -24.24
N ASP A 156 0.40 -36.95 -23.99
CA ASP A 156 -0.40 -35.81 -24.42
C ASP A 156 -0.55 -34.78 -23.29
N PHE A 157 0.01 -33.59 -23.49
CA PHE A 157 0.00 -32.50 -22.53
C PHE A 157 -1.40 -32.06 -22.12
N ASN A 158 -2.35 -32.00 -23.07
CA ASN A 158 -3.72 -31.58 -22.77
C ASN A 158 -4.40 -32.62 -21.87
N GLN A 159 -4.23 -33.91 -22.18
CA GLN A 159 -4.75 -34.99 -21.34
C GLN A 159 -4.11 -35.01 -19.95
N LEU A 160 -2.80 -34.77 -19.86
CA LEU A 160 -2.07 -34.73 -18.58
C LEU A 160 -2.67 -33.67 -17.63
N ILE A 161 -2.88 -32.44 -18.12
CA ILE A 161 -3.46 -31.36 -17.31
C ILE A 161 -4.94 -31.65 -16.97
N ILE A 162 -5.72 -32.17 -17.91
CA ILE A 162 -7.13 -32.49 -17.68
C ILE A 162 -7.29 -33.59 -16.63
N GLN A 163 -6.46 -34.63 -16.66
CA GLN A 163 -6.55 -35.74 -15.70
C GLN A 163 -6.03 -35.33 -14.32
N SER A 164 -4.89 -34.63 -14.25
CA SER A 164 -4.32 -34.18 -12.97
C SER A 164 -5.19 -33.18 -12.21
N TYR A 165 -6.05 -32.44 -12.91
CA TYR A 165 -7.00 -31.52 -12.28
C TYR A 165 -7.97 -32.21 -11.31
N ALA A 166 -8.30 -33.48 -11.53
CA ALA A 166 -9.13 -34.23 -10.58
C ALA A 166 -8.48 -34.30 -9.19
N ARG A 167 -7.16 -34.55 -9.14
CA ARG A 167 -6.40 -34.58 -7.88
C ARG A 167 -6.37 -33.22 -7.20
N ALA A 168 -6.16 -32.13 -7.96
CA ALA A 168 -6.16 -30.78 -7.40
C ALA A 168 -7.50 -30.43 -6.72
N LYS A 169 -8.63 -30.82 -7.32
CA LYS A 169 -9.96 -30.65 -6.71
C LYS A 169 -10.15 -31.48 -5.45
N GLU A 170 -9.73 -32.74 -5.47
CA GLU A 170 -9.80 -33.63 -4.31
C GLU A 170 -8.99 -33.07 -3.14
N SER A 171 -7.75 -32.65 -3.42
CA SER A 171 -6.86 -32.02 -2.44
C SER A 171 -7.49 -30.75 -1.83
N LEU A 172 -8.04 -29.88 -2.68
CA LEU A 172 -8.75 -28.68 -2.24
C LEU A 172 -9.94 -29.02 -1.33
N ALA A 173 -10.78 -29.99 -1.72
CA ALA A 173 -11.93 -30.41 -0.92
C ALA A 173 -11.51 -31.01 0.43
N ASN A 174 -10.29 -31.56 0.52
CA ASN A 174 -9.73 -32.10 1.75
C ASN A 174 -9.05 -31.04 2.65
N THR A 175 -8.83 -29.81 2.17
CA THR A 175 -8.22 -28.73 2.99
C THR A 175 -8.89 -28.50 4.35
N PRO A 176 -10.23 -28.56 4.51
CA PRO A 176 -10.87 -28.41 5.82
C PRO A 176 -10.55 -29.55 6.79
N ASN A 177 -10.25 -30.75 6.29
CA ASN A 177 -9.84 -31.88 7.15
C ASN A 177 -8.41 -31.72 7.66
N LEU A 178 -7.60 -30.88 7.00
CA LEU A 178 -6.21 -30.62 7.35
C LEU A 178 -6.05 -29.38 8.23
N LEU A 179 -6.96 -28.41 8.13
CA LEU A 179 -6.94 -27.17 8.92
C LEU A 179 -8.27 -26.88 9.60
N GLU A 180 -8.23 -26.91 10.93
CA GLU A 180 -9.40 -26.70 11.78
C GLU A 180 -10.10 -25.35 11.54
N VAL A 181 -9.33 -24.29 11.25
CA VAL A 181 -9.90 -22.95 10.96
C VAL A 181 -10.80 -22.95 9.73
N LEU A 182 -10.44 -23.74 8.71
CA LEU A 182 -11.24 -23.91 7.49
C LEU A 182 -12.50 -24.71 7.78
N ALA A 183 -12.39 -25.80 8.55
CA ALA A 183 -13.54 -26.61 8.99
C ALA A 183 -14.54 -25.79 9.82
N LYS A 184 -14.08 -25.00 10.79
CA LYS A 184 -14.93 -24.12 11.61
C LYS A 184 -15.67 -23.09 10.78
N ALA A 185 -15.01 -22.53 9.77
CA ALA A 185 -15.60 -21.57 8.85
C ALA A 185 -16.48 -22.23 7.76
N ASN A 186 -16.47 -23.56 7.64
CA ASN A 186 -17.13 -24.32 6.58
C ASN A 186 -16.74 -23.83 5.16
N VAL A 187 -15.45 -23.55 4.96
CA VAL A 187 -14.87 -23.14 3.67
C VAL A 187 -13.62 -23.95 3.36
N VAL A 188 -13.23 -23.99 2.09
CA VAL A 188 -11.91 -24.52 1.65
C VAL A 188 -10.86 -23.41 1.67
N ASP A 189 -9.58 -23.76 1.54
CA ASP A 189 -8.52 -22.77 1.44
C ASP A 189 -8.70 -21.83 0.24
N ALA A 190 -8.65 -20.52 0.48
CA ALA A 190 -8.86 -19.50 -0.54
C ALA A 190 -7.74 -19.50 -1.60
N GLY A 191 -6.49 -19.66 -1.18
CA GLY A 191 -5.34 -19.74 -2.10
C GLY A 191 -5.40 -20.98 -2.98
N GLY A 192 -5.68 -22.14 -2.38
CA GLY A 192 -5.89 -23.41 -3.06
C GLY A 192 -7.06 -23.36 -4.03
N LYS A 193 -8.20 -22.75 -3.65
CA LYS A 193 -9.32 -22.53 -4.56
C LYS A 193 -8.93 -21.63 -5.72
N GLY A 194 -8.16 -20.58 -5.45
CA GLY A 194 -7.54 -19.71 -6.46
C GLY A 194 -6.74 -20.52 -7.48
N PHE A 195 -5.85 -21.39 -7.01
CA PHE A 195 -5.07 -22.25 -7.90
C PHE A 195 -5.94 -23.20 -8.73
N VAL A 196 -6.96 -23.82 -8.14
CA VAL A 196 -7.88 -24.72 -8.86
C VAL A 196 -8.68 -23.98 -9.94
N VAL A 197 -9.19 -22.77 -9.67
CA VAL A 197 -9.89 -21.98 -10.70
C VAL A 197 -8.95 -21.47 -11.79
N PHE A 198 -7.68 -21.23 -11.45
CA PHE A 198 -6.65 -20.93 -12.46
C PHE A 198 -6.43 -22.13 -13.41
N LEU A 199 -6.35 -23.36 -12.88
CA LEU A 199 -6.26 -24.59 -13.68
C LEU A 199 -7.50 -24.79 -14.56
N GLU A 200 -8.70 -24.48 -14.06
CA GLU A 200 -9.94 -24.52 -14.85
C GLU A 200 -9.82 -23.65 -16.12
N GLY A 201 -9.31 -22.43 -15.98
CA GLY A 201 -9.10 -21.53 -17.12
C GLY A 201 -8.07 -22.07 -18.11
N MET A 202 -6.96 -22.64 -17.63
CA MET A 202 -5.98 -23.31 -18.50
C MET A 202 -6.61 -24.47 -19.28
N ILE A 203 -7.41 -25.30 -18.62
CA ILE A 203 -8.10 -26.44 -19.23
C ILE A 203 -9.11 -26.00 -20.28
N ASP A 204 -9.89 -24.96 -20.00
CA ASP A 204 -10.84 -24.39 -20.96
C ASP A 204 -10.13 -23.95 -22.24
N PHE A 205 -8.96 -23.31 -22.10
CA PHE A 205 -8.12 -22.96 -23.24
C PHE A 205 -7.64 -24.20 -24.02
N PHE A 206 -7.15 -25.23 -23.34
CA PHE A 206 -6.66 -26.44 -24.02
C PHE A 206 -7.78 -27.24 -24.72
N LYS A 207 -9.01 -27.21 -24.20
CA LYS A 207 -10.17 -27.87 -24.81
C LYS A 207 -10.73 -27.11 -26.02
N HIS A 208 -10.80 -25.78 -25.93
CA HIS A 208 -11.61 -24.99 -26.86
C HIS A 208 -10.78 -24.05 -27.76
N GLY A 209 -9.56 -23.68 -27.36
CA GLY A 209 -8.65 -22.86 -28.17
C GLY A 209 -9.13 -21.43 -28.47
N GLU A 210 -10.18 -20.94 -27.79
CA GLU A 210 -10.83 -19.67 -28.14
C GLU A 210 -10.07 -18.43 -27.64
N LEU A 211 -9.04 -18.03 -28.39
CA LEU A 211 -8.26 -16.81 -28.18
C LEU A 211 -9.07 -15.51 -28.27
N LYS A 212 -10.15 -15.47 -29.07
CA LYS A 212 -10.92 -14.25 -29.33
C LYS A 212 -11.66 -13.73 -28.09
N GLN A 213 -12.19 -14.62 -27.24
CA GLN A 213 -12.84 -14.21 -25.99
C GLN A 213 -11.82 -13.69 -24.97
N ILE A 214 -10.66 -14.35 -24.87
CA ILE A 214 -9.55 -13.98 -23.96
C ILE A 214 -8.95 -12.61 -24.32
N LEU A 215 -8.72 -12.35 -25.61
CA LEU A 215 -8.19 -11.06 -26.08
C LEU A 215 -9.22 -9.91 -25.97
N GLY A 216 -10.52 -10.21 -26.09
CA GLY A 216 -11.60 -9.26 -25.79
C GLY A 216 -11.67 -8.89 -24.31
N ALA A 217 -11.46 -9.87 -23.42
CA ALA A 217 -11.42 -9.69 -21.97
C ALA A 217 -10.23 -8.83 -21.51
N ARG A 218 -9.10 -8.82 -22.23
CA ARG A 218 -7.93 -7.96 -21.96
C ARG A 218 -8.28 -6.45 -21.88
N ASN A 219 -9.30 -6.01 -22.62
CA ASN A 219 -9.80 -4.63 -22.57
C ASN A 219 -10.85 -4.40 -21.46
N ILE A 220 -11.49 -5.46 -20.95
CA ILE A 220 -12.56 -5.44 -19.94
C ILE A 220 -11.97 -5.54 -18.52
N VAL A 221 -10.88 -6.29 -18.34
CA VAL A 221 -10.16 -6.57 -17.07
C VAL A 221 -9.62 -5.32 -16.37
N LYS A 222 -9.62 -4.16 -17.03
CA LYS A 222 -9.33 -2.86 -16.40
C LYS A 222 -10.32 -2.47 -15.30
N THR A 223 -11.47 -3.15 -15.19
CA THR A 223 -12.55 -2.73 -14.29
C THR A 223 -13.35 -3.94 -13.81
N GLN A 224 -12.87 -4.64 -12.79
CA GLN A 224 -13.69 -5.62 -12.06
C GLN A 224 -13.54 -5.42 -10.56
N LEU A 225 -14.71 -5.39 -9.91
CA LEU A 225 -14.97 -5.02 -8.53
C LEU A 225 -14.32 -5.99 -7.54
N LEU A 226 -14.03 -5.45 -6.35
CA LEU A 226 -13.91 -6.21 -5.12
C LEU A 226 -15.33 -6.32 -4.56
N GLU A 227 -15.82 -7.55 -4.37
CA GLU A 227 -17.07 -7.82 -3.66
C GLU A 227 -16.81 -8.47 -2.30
N ASP A 228 -17.64 -8.04 -1.35
CA ASP A 228 -17.96 -8.52 0.00
C ASP A 228 -16.81 -9.00 0.92
N ALA A 229 -16.59 -8.21 1.98
CA ALA A 229 -15.83 -8.60 3.16
C ALA A 229 -16.77 -9.28 4.19
N HIS A 230 -16.28 -10.28 4.92
CA HIS A 230 -16.96 -10.88 6.08
C HIS A 230 -15.97 -11.23 7.22
N ASP A 231 -16.37 -10.83 8.42
CA ASP A 231 -16.08 -11.24 9.82
C ASP A 231 -14.67 -11.76 10.18
N PRO A 232 -13.75 -10.88 10.62
CA PRO A 232 -12.42 -11.26 11.09
C PRO A 232 -12.38 -11.79 12.53
N GLU A 233 -11.63 -12.88 12.75
CA GLU A 233 -11.15 -13.27 14.08
C GLU A 233 -9.63 -13.04 14.17
N HIS A 234 -9.20 -12.52 15.32
CA HIS A 234 -7.85 -12.31 15.86
C HIS A 234 -6.68 -11.99 14.90
N VAL A 235 -6.32 -10.70 14.87
CA VAL A 235 -5.08 -10.18 14.28
C VAL A 235 -3.97 -10.11 15.35
N ASN A 236 -2.87 -10.85 15.17
CA ASN A 236 -1.71 -10.84 16.11
C ASN A 236 -0.79 -9.64 15.95
N PHE A 237 -0.64 -9.16 14.72
CA PHE A 237 0.24 -8.03 14.36
C PHE A 237 -0.54 -7.02 13.54
N ARG A 238 -0.28 -5.74 13.74
CA ARG A 238 -1.05 -4.68 13.13
C ARG A 238 -0.92 -4.57 11.62
N TYR A 239 0.31 -4.68 11.10
CA TYR A 239 0.56 -4.34 9.70
C TYR A 239 0.88 -5.54 8.83
N CYS A 240 0.14 -5.68 7.73
CA CYS A 240 0.54 -6.49 6.59
C CYS A 240 1.59 -5.72 5.78
N THR A 241 2.83 -6.21 5.76
CA THR A 241 3.97 -5.51 5.18
C THR A 241 4.58 -6.29 4.02
N GLU A 242 4.71 -5.64 2.87
CA GLU A 242 5.37 -6.21 1.69
C GLU A 242 6.54 -5.34 1.22
N ALA A 243 7.62 -5.97 0.75
CA ALA A 243 8.77 -5.31 0.17
C ALA A 243 9.30 -6.04 -1.07
N MET A 244 9.91 -5.29 -2.00
CA MET A 244 10.78 -5.84 -3.03
C MET A 244 12.20 -5.29 -2.84
N ILE A 245 13.17 -6.19 -2.80
CA ILE A 245 14.59 -5.87 -2.70
C ILE A 245 15.31 -6.33 -3.96
N VAL A 246 16.16 -5.46 -4.50
CA VAL A 246 17.04 -5.76 -5.64
C VAL A 246 18.49 -5.54 -5.24
N ALA A 247 19.35 -6.51 -5.54
CA ALA A 247 20.80 -6.45 -5.35
C ALA A 247 21.50 -7.44 -6.29
N ASP A 248 22.83 -7.43 -6.33
CA ASP A 248 23.60 -8.35 -7.18
C ASP A 248 23.53 -9.81 -6.69
N ASN A 249 23.50 -10.00 -5.36
CA ASN A 249 23.38 -11.32 -4.74
C ASN A 249 22.75 -11.21 -3.35
N ILE A 250 21.60 -11.85 -3.17
CA ILE A 250 20.80 -11.89 -1.95
C ILE A 250 20.75 -13.36 -1.51
N GLU A 251 21.34 -13.64 -0.36
CA GLU A 251 21.29 -14.95 0.28
C GLU A 251 19.97 -15.08 1.07
N ARG A 252 19.03 -15.91 0.59
CA ARG A 252 17.66 -16.04 1.15
C ARG A 252 17.67 -16.39 2.64
N ASP A 253 18.45 -17.38 3.05
CA ASP A 253 18.47 -17.84 4.44
C ASP A 253 19.13 -16.84 5.39
N LYS A 254 20.13 -16.10 4.90
CA LYS A 254 20.73 -14.99 5.64
C LYS A 254 19.77 -13.82 5.79
N LEU A 255 18.97 -13.52 4.76
CA LEU A 255 17.90 -12.53 4.85
C LEU A 255 16.84 -12.99 5.86
N ARG A 256 16.35 -14.24 5.74
CA ARG A 256 15.35 -14.85 6.65
C ARG A 256 15.77 -14.74 8.10
N SER A 257 16.95 -15.25 8.46
CA SER A 257 17.46 -15.21 9.84
C SER A 257 17.61 -13.81 10.43
N LYS A 258 17.66 -12.77 9.57
CA LYS A 258 17.73 -11.38 10.00
C LYS A 258 16.39 -10.69 10.10
N ILE A 259 15.30 -11.28 9.61
CA ILE A 259 13.98 -10.66 9.63
C ILE A 259 12.83 -11.50 10.21
N GLU A 260 13.01 -12.81 10.40
CA GLU A 260 11.97 -13.70 10.93
C GLU A 260 11.46 -13.29 12.32
N HIS A 261 12.27 -12.62 13.12
CA HIS A 261 11.89 -12.14 14.45
C HIS A 261 11.05 -10.84 14.44
N PHE A 262 10.82 -10.22 13.29
CA PHE A 262 10.00 -9.00 13.23
C PHE A 262 8.49 -9.28 13.29
N GLY A 263 8.06 -10.52 13.11
CA GLY A 263 6.66 -10.81 12.84
C GLY A 263 6.34 -12.27 12.58
N ASP A 264 5.12 -12.53 12.14
CA ASP A 264 4.68 -13.85 11.68
C ASP A 264 4.43 -13.89 10.16
N SER A 265 4.05 -15.06 9.67
CA SER A 265 3.63 -15.27 8.27
C SER A 265 4.68 -14.85 7.23
N LEU A 266 5.97 -15.00 7.55
CA LEU A 266 7.08 -14.58 6.70
C LEU A 266 7.20 -15.46 5.44
N VAL A 267 7.07 -14.82 4.27
CA VAL A 267 7.35 -15.40 2.95
C VAL A 267 8.44 -14.58 2.24
N ILE A 268 9.47 -15.27 1.73
CA ILE A 268 10.56 -14.67 0.94
C ILE A 268 10.67 -15.43 -0.38
N ALA A 269 10.12 -14.84 -1.44
CA ALA A 269 10.13 -15.39 -2.80
C ALA A 269 11.08 -14.62 -3.72
N GLY A 270 11.52 -15.26 -4.79
CA GLY A 270 12.31 -14.68 -5.86
C GLY A 270 13.69 -15.33 -6.02
N SER A 271 14.54 -14.61 -6.74
CA SER A 271 15.88 -15.02 -7.16
C SER A 271 16.97 -14.40 -6.26
N PRO A 272 18.23 -14.82 -6.42
CA PRO A 272 19.36 -14.14 -5.78
C PRO A 272 19.51 -12.66 -6.15
N THR A 273 18.92 -12.17 -7.24
CA THR A 273 19.03 -10.76 -7.63
C THR A 273 17.81 -9.91 -7.26
N LYS A 274 16.69 -10.56 -6.96
CA LYS A 274 15.39 -9.91 -6.71
C LYS A 274 14.56 -10.75 -5.76
N MET A 275 14.25 -10.21 -4.58
CA MET A 275 13.43 -10.88 -3.57
C MET A 275 12.19 -10.07 -3.18
N ARG A 276 11.03 -10.74 -3.22
CA ARG A 276 9.75 -10.28 -2.72
C ARG A 276 9.53 -10.84 -1.32
N ILE A 277 9.13 -9.97 -0.39
CA ILE A 277 8.98 -10.29 1.02
C ILE A 277 7.58 -9.91 1.46
N HIS A 278 6.95 -10.79 2.25
CA HIS A 278 5.73 -10.50 3.01
C HIS A 278 5.92 -10.93 4.46
N ILE A 279 5.46 -10.11 5.40
CA ILE A 279 5.48 -10.40 6.83
C ILE A 279 4.42 -9.55 7.54
N HIS A 280 3.78 -10.11 8.57
CA HIS A 280 2.92 -9.33 9.46
C HIS A 280 3.73 -8.81 10.64
N THR A 281 3.75 -7.49 10.90
CA THR A 281 4.59 -6.89 11.93
C THR A 281 3.95 -5.64 12.55
N ASP A 282 4.30 -5.31 13.79
CA ASP A 282 3.95 -4.02 14.42
C ASP A 282 5.00 -2.93 14.15
N THR A 283 6.16 -3.30 13.60
CA THR A 283 7.31 -2.39 13.44
C THR A 283 7.83 -2.35 12.00
N PRO A 284 6.99 -1.96 11.01
CA PRO A 284 7.40 -1.84 9.62
C PRO A 284 8.64 -0.94 9.47
N ASP A 285 8.75 0.14 10.22
CA ASP A 285 9.91 1.04 10.21
C ASP A 285 11.24 0.30 10.51
N LYS A 286 11.25 -0.57 11.52
CA LYS A 286 12.44 -1.36 11.89
C LYS A 286 12.73 -2.45 10.87
N LEU A 287 11.69 -3.11 10.36
CA LEU A 287 11.81 -4.09 9.28
C LEU A 287 12.45 -3.44 8.03
N PHE A 288 11.90 -2.35 7.52
CA PHE A 288 12.45 -1.65 6.35
C PHE A 288 13.86 -1.11 6.60
N THR A 289 14.19 -0.73 7.85
CA THR A 289 15.59 -0.43 8.24
C THR A 289 16.52 -1.62 8.05
N ARG A 290 16.05 -2.82 8.39
CA ARG A 290 16.85 -4.03 8.25
C ARG A 290 16.97 -4.44 6.79
N LEU A 291 15.86 -4.40 6.04
CA LEU A 291 15.81 -4.74 4.62
C LEU A 291 16.72 -3.86 3.78
N SER A 292 16.83 -2.56 4.08
CA SER A 292 17.70 -1.64 3.33
C SER A 292 19.20 -1.96 3.42
N ARG A 293 19.60 -2.93 4.25
CA ARG A 293 20.99 -3.42 4.34
C ARG A 293 21.31 -4.55 3.36
N PHE A 294 20.27 -5.13 2.74
CA PHE A 294 20.41 -6.26 1.82
C PHE A 294 20.32 -5.86 0.35
N GLY A 295 19.82 -4.66 0.05
CA GLY A 295 19.70 -4.15 -1.31
C GLY A 295 18.82 -2.91 -1.37
N SER A 296 18.58 -2.45 -2.60
CA SER A 296 17.69 -1.32 -2.87
C SER A 296 16.24 -1.77 -2.76
N ILE A 297 15.44 -1.02 -2.00
CA ILE A 297 14.01 -1.31 -1.82
C ILE A 297 13.24 -0.63 -2.95
N THR A 298 12.72 -1.42 -3.90
CA THR A 298 12.06 -0.94 -5.11
C THR A 298 10.53 -0.99 -5.04
N PHE A 299 9.98 -1.71 -4.05
CA PHE A 299 8.55 -1.74 -3.74
C PHE A 299 8.33 -1.80 -2.22
N GLN A 300 7.28 -1.15 -1.73
CA GLN A 300 6.84 -1.17 -0.34
C GLN A 300 5.32 -1.06 -0.27
N LYS A 301 4.71 -1.79 0.67
CA LYS A 301 3.30 -1.68 1.04
C LYS A 301 3.20 -1.97 2.54
N VAL A 302 2.36 -1.19 3.22
CA VAL A 302 2.05 -1.37 4.65
C VAL A 302 0.55 -1.11 4.79
N ASP A 303 -0.23 -2.15 5.04
CA ASP A 303 -1.66 -2.07 5.28
C ASP A 303 -1.98 -2.38 6.74
N ASP A 304 -2.89 -1.61 7.34
CA ASP A 304 -3.28 -1.72 8.75
C ASP A 304 -4.43 -2.74 8.89
N MET A 305 -4.11 -3.97 9.27
CA MET A 305 -5.06 -5.07 9.41
C MET A 305 -5.99 -4.89 10.61
N VAL A 306 -5.51 -4.28 11.70
CA VAL A 306 -6.34 -3.99 12.88
C VAL A 306 -7.40 -2.97 12.51
N MET A 307 -7.02 -1.91 11.80
CA MET A 307 -7.97 -0.93 11.30
C MET A 307 -8.97 -1.56 10.32
N GLN A 308 -8.50 -2.41 9.40
CA GLN A 308 -9.38 -3.11 8.45
C GLN A 308 -10.42 -3.98 9.16
N MET A 309 -10.01 -4.67 10.24
CA MET A 309 -10.90 -5.47 11.07
C MET A 309 -11.88 -4.59 11.86
N ASP A 310 -11.41 -3.53 12.52
CA ASP A 310 -12.26 -2.62 13.28
C ASP A 310 -13.31 -1.92 12.40
N LEU A 311 -12.94 -1.57 11.16
CA LEU A 311 -13.88 -1.05 10.16
C LEU A 311 -14.95 -2.05 9.76
N PHE A 312 -14.64 -3.34 9.81
CA PHE A 312 -15.58 -4.39 9.48
C PHE A 312 -16.55 -4.65 10.65
N ASP A 313 -16.02 -4.90 11.84
CA ASP A 313 -16.80 -5.31 13.01
C ASP A 313 -17.53 -4.15 13.69
N HIS A 314 -16.89 -2.97 13.73
CA HIS A 314 -17.29 -1.86 14.59
C HIS A 314 -17.27 -0.52 13.84
N ARG A 315 -17.75 -0.50 12.59
CA ARG A 315 -17.86 0.72 11.80
C ARG A 315 -18.65 1.81 12.56
N LYS A 316 -18.01 2.95 12.83
CA LYS A 316 -18.60 4.05 13.61
C LYS A 316 -19.54 4.95 12.82
N HIS A 317 -19.24 5.16 11.53
CA HIS A 317 -19.94 6.13 10.70
C HIS A 317 -20.19 5.59 9.29
N ASN A 318 -21.23 6.11 8.63
CA ASN A 318 -21.54 5.79 7.23
C ASN A 318 -20.64 6.54 6.22
N ILE A 319 -19.90 7.56 6.69
CA ILE A 319 -19.02 8.40 5.88
C ILE A 319 -17.57 8.10 6.25
N ALA A 320 -16.74 7.69 5.29
CA ALA A 320 -15.30 7.54 5.52
C ALA A 320 -14.61 8.91 5.50
N LEU A 321 -13.76 9.17 6.48
CA LEU A 321 -12.86 10.31 6.48
C LEU A 321 -11.47 9.88 6.03
N VAL A 322 -10.93 10.55 5.00
CA VAL A 322 -9.61 10.25 4.43
C VAL A 322 -8.71 11.47 4.54
N THR A 323 -7.47 11.29 4.94
CA THR A 323 -6.46 12.35 4.90
C THR A 323 -5.11 11.80 4.45
N ASP A 324 -4.07 12.63 4.49
CA ASP A 324 -2.69 12.24 4.16
C ASP A 324 -1.75 12.36 5.37
N SER A 325 -0.55 11.77 5.25
CA SER A 325 0.41 11.68 6.36
C SER A 325 0.93 13.03 6.89
N THR A 326 0.64 14.12 6.19
CA THR A 326 1.09 15.47 6.59
C THR A 326 0.12 16.17 7.55
N CYS A 327 -0.95 15.51 7.99
CA CYS A 327 -1.90 16.07 8.97
C CYS A 327 -1.35 16.17 10.40
N ASP A 328 -0.26 15.45 10.70
CA ASP A 328 0.39 15.35 12.01
C ASP A 328 -0.53 14.97 13.18
N LEU A 329 -1.71 14.39 12.90
CA LEU A 329 -2.58 13.86 13.93
C LEU A 329 -1.91 12.71 14.68
N PRO A 330 -2.12 12.61 16.00
CA PRO A 330 -1.72 11.44 16.77
C PRO A 330 -2.33 10.16 16.20
N GLN A 331 -1.56 9.08 16.19
CA GLN A 331 -1.97 7.78 15.67
C GLN A 331 -3.21 7.23 16.40
N GLU A 332 -3.25 7.39 17.73
CA GLU A 332 -4.41 7.06 18.58
C GLU A 332 -5.69 7.81 18.17
N PHE A 333 -5.57 9.06 17.70
CA PHE A 333 -6.71 9.85 17.23
C PHE A 333 -7.23 9.31 15.90
N LEU A 334 -6.33 8.98 14.96
CA LEU A 334 -6.71 8.37 13.68
C LEU A 334 -7.48 7.07 13.89
N GLU A 335 -7.01 6.22 14.80
CA GLU A 335 -7.66 4.96 15.18
C GLU A 335 -9.02 5.18 15.82
N LYS A 336 -9.05 5.99 16.88
CA LYS A 336 -10.28 6.24 17.64
C LYS A 336 -11.40 6.74 16.73
N HIS A 337 -11.10 7.55 15.73
CA HIS A 337 -12.09 8.13 14.83
C HIS A 337 -12.18 7.41 13.46
N GLN A 338 -11.53 6.25 13.32
CA GLN A 338 -11.53 5.46 12.08
C GLN A 338 -11.13 6.27 10.83
N ILE A 339 -10.14 7.15 10.96
CA ILE A 339 -9.67 8.03 9.88
C ILE A 339 -8.63 7.32 9.04
N SER A 340 -8.91 7.15 7.75
CA SER A 340 -7.99 6.50 6.83
C SER A 340 -6.91 7.48 6.33
N MET A 341 -5.65 7.21 6.65
CA MET A 341 -4.51 8.01 6.17
C MET A 341 -3.85 7.38 4.93
N VAL A 342 -3.53 8.21 3.92
CA VAL A 342 -2.74 7.82 2.75
C VAL A 342 -1.32 8.40 2.89
N PRO A 343 -0.28 7.56 2.98
CA PRO A 343 1.07 8.04 3.22
C PRO A 343 1.67 8.70 1.98
N LEU A 344 2.33 9.85 2.18
CA LEU A 344 3.29 10.38 1.21
C LEU A 344 4.60 9.59 1.30
N SER A 345 5.54 9.82 0.38
CA SER A 345 6.86 9.17 0.42
C SER A 345 8.03 10.15 0.54
N VAL A 346 9.10 9.70 1.19
CA VAL A 346 10.38 10.38 1.33
C VAL A 346 11.46 9.55 0.65
N HIS A 347 12.29 10.19 -0.18
CA HIS A 347 13.32 9.55 -0.99
C HIS A 347 14.70 9.99 -0.53
N PHE A 348 15.58 9.04 -0.27
CA PHE A 348 17.01 9.23 0.00
C PHE A 348 17.81 8.53 -1.11
N GLY A 349 18.16 9.27 -2.17
CA GLY A 349 18.73 8.66 -3.37
C GLY A 349 17.69 7.74 -4.02
N ASP A 350 18.07 6.48 -4.30
CA ASP A 350 17.20 5.48 -4.94
C ASP A 350 16.31 4.72 -3.94
N THR A 351 16.47 4.94 -2.64
CA THR A 351 15.62 4.34 -1.62
C THR A 351 14.51 5.30 -1.25
N TYR A 352 13.26 4.84 -1.36
CA TYR A 352 12.11 5.59 -0.87
C TYR A 352 11.59 5.01 0.44
N TYR A 353 10.72 5.72 1.14
CA TYR A 353 10.07 5.31 2.38
C TYR A 353 8.67 5.90 2.43
N LEU A 354 7.70 5.13 2.90
CA LEU A 354 6.36 5.62 3.27
C LEU A 354 6.42 6.39 4.59
N ASP A 355 5.94 7.63 4.56
CA ASP A 355 5.89 8.56 5.68
C ASP A 355 5.09 7.99 6.85
N ARG A 356 5.64 8.08 8.07
CA ARG A 356 5.10 7.55 9.35
C ARG A 356 4.97 6.03 9.45
N LEU A 357 4.94 5.29 8.35
CA LEU A 357 4.82 3.83 8.35
C LEU A 357 6.18 3.14 8.31
N THR A 358 7.00 3.43 7.30
CA THR A 358 8.32 2.79 7.12
C THR A 358 9.46 3.71 7.56
N LEU A 359 9.15 4.97 7.84
CA LEU A 359 10.07 5.99 8.32
C LEU A 359 9.39 6.86 9.36
N THR A 360 9.85 6.75 10.61
CA THR A 360 9.40 7.57 11.73
C THR A 360 10.08 8.94 11.74
N PRO A 361 9.47 9.98 12.35
CA PRO A 361 10.07 11.32 12.46
C PRO A 361 11.48 11.28 13.07
N GLY A 362 11.63 10.66 14.24
CA GLY A 362 12.93 10.57 14.92
C GLY A 362 14.01 9.83 14.10
N ARG A 363 13.64 8.81 13.31
CA ARG A 363 14.58 8.14 12.38
C ARG A 363 14.93 9.04 11.20
N PHE A 364 13.95 9.72 10.63
CA PHE A 364 14.17 10.67 9.53
C PHE A 364 15.20 11.73 9.90
N TYR A 365 15.09 12.37 11.07
CA TYR A 365 16.05 13.42 11.47
C TYR A 365 17.46 12.86 11.72
N LYS A 366 17.58 11.65 12.28
CA LYS A 366 18.87 10.94 12.40
C LYS A 366 19.51 10.64 11.03
N MET A 367 18.70 10.28 10.03
CA MET A 367 19.17 10.07 8.65
C MET A 367 19.55 11.39 7.97
N LEU A 368 18.72 12.43 8.12
CA LEU A 368 18.95 13.76 7.56
C LEU A 368 20.27 14.38 8.05
N ALA A 369 20.64 14.14 9.32
CA ALA A 369 21.90 14.62 9.89
C ALA A 369 23.15 13.97 9.27
N LYS A 370 23.04 12.73 8.77
CA LYS A 370 24.16 11.93 8.26
C LYS A 370 24.25 11.88 6.74
N THR A 371 23.16 12.16 6.05
CA THR A 371 23.08 11.99 4.60
C THR A 371 23.90 13.03 3.84
N LYS A 372 24.56 12.59 2.77
CA LYS A 372 25.19 13.50 1.78
C LYS A 372 24.18 13.95 0.73
N VAL A 373 23.25 13.07 0.38
CA VAL A 373 22.17 13.34 -0.58
C VAL A 373 20.97 13.86 0.18
N TYR A 374 20.53 15.06 -0.17
CA TYR A 374 19.38 15.67 0.49
C TYR A 374 18.09 14.96 0.07
N PRO A 375 17.20 14.64 1.02
CA PRO A 375 16.00 13.90 0.68
C PRO A 375 15.05 14.72 -0.18
N SER A 376 14.21 14.02 -0.95
CA SER A 376 13.06 14.61 -1.64
C SER A 376 11.78 13.93 -1.15
N SER A 377 10.63 14.51 -1.50
CA SER A 377 9.32 13.98 -1.12
C SER A 377 8.46 13.84 -2.36
N ALA A 378 7.62 12.82 -2.40
CA ALA A 378 6.66 12.58 -3.48
C ALA A 378 5.25 12.37 -2.92
N GLN A 379 4.28 12.87 -3.70
CA GLN A 379 2.85 12.69 -3.43
C GLN A 379 2.42 11.24 -3.68
N PRO A 380 1.29 10.78 -3.12
CA PRO A 380 0.74 9.48 -3.45
C PRO A 380 0.25 9.47 -4.90
N THR A 381 0.37 8.33 -5.53
CA THR A 381 0.00 8.05 -6.91
C THR A 381 -1.53 7.95 -7.06
N PHE A 382 -2.01 8.09 -8.30
CA PHE A 382 -3.39 7.80 -8.65
C PHE A 382 -3.82 6.38 -8.26
N LYS A 383 -2.91 5.39 -8.37
CA LYS A 383 -3.19 3.99 -8.06
C LYS A 383 -3.37 3.77 -6.55
N GLU A 384 -2.54 4.40 -5.72
CA GLU A 384 -2.67 4.31 -4.26
C GLU A 384 -4.01 4.89 -3.77
N PHE A 385 -4.40 6.07 -4.27
CA PHE A 385 -5.72 6.64 -3.96
C PHE A 385 -6.87 5.79 -4.51
N SER A 386 -6.77 5.29 -5.75
CA SER A 386 -7.80 4.44 -6.35
C SER A 386 -8.01 3.17 -5.52
N ASN A 387 -6.93 2.52 -5.10
CA ASN A 387 -7.01 1.34 -4.24
C ASN A 387 -7.69 1.68 -2.90
N LYS A 388 -7.31 2.81 -2.27
CA LYS A 388 -7.88 3.20 -0.98
C LYS A 388 -9.37 3.54 -1.08
N TYR A 389 -9.77 4.33 -2.07
CA TYR A 389 -11.18 4.67 -2.27
C TYR A 389 -12.02 3.47 -2.67
N ASN A 390 -11.47 2.58 -3.49
CA ASN A 390 -12.16 1.34 -3.85
C ASN A 390 -12.44 0.50 -2.60
N TYR A 391 -11.43 0.27 -1.76
CA TYR A 391 -11.59 -0.40 -0.47
C TYR A 391 -12.63 0.30 0.42
N LEU A 392 -12.50 1.60 0.67
CA LEU A 392 -13.46 2.29 1.53
C LEU A 392 -14.88 2.29 0.96
N SER A 393 -15.05 2.29 -0.36
CA SER A 393 -16.37 2.26 -1.00
C SER A 393 -17.11 0.93 -0.79
N THR A 394 -16.45 -0.16 -0.42
CA THR A 394 -17.13 -1.41 -0.06
C THR A 394 -17.71 -1.36 1.35
N HIS A 395 -17.13 -0.54 2.25
CA HIS A 395 -17.53 -0.46 3.66
C HIS A 395 -18.37 0.77 4.02
N TYR A 396 -18.31 1.83 3.22
CA TYR A 396 -18.96 3.12 3.51
C TYR A 396 -19.97 3.53 2.45
N ASP A 397 -20.91 4.38 2.82
CA ASP A 397 -21.94 4.91 1.90
C ASP A 397 -21.41 6.11 1.11
N SER A 398 -20.45 6.84 1.69
CA SER A 398 -19.76 7.95 1.04
C SER A 398 -18.37 8.18 1.63
N ILE A 399 -17.55 8.98 0.96
CA ILE A 399 -16.16 9.26 1.37
C ILE A 399 -15.86 10.75 1.26
N VAL A 400 -15.24 11.33 2.29
CA VAL A 400 -14.70 12.70 2.28
C VAL A 400 -13.20 12.66 2.49
N GLY A 401 -12.44 13.10 1.48
CA GLY A 401 -10.99 13.25 1.54
C GLY A 401 -10.58 14.68 1.83
N ILE A 402 -9.77 14.92 2.85
CA ILE A 402 -9.23 16.24 3.23
C ILE A 402 -7.70 16.16 3.15
N HIS A 403 -7.11 16.87 2.20
CA HIS A 403 -5.68 16.77 1.90
C HIS A 403 -4.95 18.10 2.04
N LEU A 404 -3.62 18.02 2.16
CA LEU A 404 -2.77 19.21 2.20
C LEU A 404 -2.97 20.13 0.99
N SER A 405 -2.57 21.39 1.18
CA SER A 405 -2.68 22.45 0.19
C SER A 405 -2.19 22.06 -1.21
N GLU A 406 -3.05 22.24 -2.22
CA GLU A 406 -2.70 22.06 -3.64
C GLU A 406 -1.59 23.01 -4.12
N ALA A 407 -1.38 24.12 -3.41
CA ALA A 407 -0.29 25.04 -3.71
C ALA A 407 1.09 24.47 -3.32
N MET A 408 1.13 23.41 -2.50
CA MET A 408 2.37 22.77 -2.02
C MET A 408 2.59 21.38 -2.62
N SER A 409 1.52 20.69 -3.02
CA SER A 409 1.58 19.30 -3.49
C SER A 409 0.42 18.97 -4.43
N GLY A 410 0.65 18.10 -5.42
CA GLY A 410 -0.42 17.57 -6.27
C GLY A 410 -1.24 16.44 -5.64
N THR A 411 -1.08 16.18 -4.34
CA THR A 411 -1.77 15.09 -3.61
C THR A 411 -3.29 15.18 -3.75
N ALA A 412 -3.90 16.33 -3.45
CA ALA A 412 -5.35 16.49 -3.57
C ALA A 412 -5.83 16.37 -5.04
N SER A 413 -5.00 16.77 -6.01
CA SER A 413 -5.30 16.58 -7.44
C SER A 413 -5.34 15.10 -7.83
N ASN A 414 -4.34 14.31 -7.40
CA ASN A 414 -4.31 12.86 -7.64
C ASN A 414 -5.47 12.14 -6.95
N SER A 415 -5.74 12.52 -5.70
CA SER A 415 -6.89 12.06 -4.92
C SER A 415 -8.20 12.34 -5.68
N ARG A 416 -8.43 13.57 -6.16
CA ARG A 416 -9.64 13.95 -6.90
C ARG A 416 -9.83 13.17 -8.20
N LYS A 417 -8.74 12.89 -8.92
CA LYS A 417 -8.78 12.05 -10.13
C LYS A 417 -9.24 10.63 -9.79
N ALA A 418 -8.64 10.02 -8.76
CA ALA A 418 -9.00 8.69 -8.29
C ALA A 418 -10.46 8.64 -7.78
N ALA A 419 -10.85 9.63 -6.96
CA ALA A 419 -12.21 9.79 -6.46
C ALA A 419 -13.25 9.82 -7.58
N LYS A 420 -13.00 10.57 -8.66
CA LYS A 420 -13.90 10.60 -9.83
C LYS A 420 -14.04 9.23 -10.48
N THR A 421 -12.93 8.52 -10.67
CA THR A 421 -12.95 7.17 -11.26
C THR A 421 -13.73 6.19 -10.39
N ILE A 422 -13.45 6.15 -9.09
CA ILE A 422 -14.08 5.19 -8.18
C ILE A 422 -15.54 5.56 -7.90
N SER A 423 -15.89 6.84 -7.79
CA SER A 423 -17.28 7.28 -7.60
C SER A 423 -18.15 6.94 -8.81
N ASN A 424 -17.66 7.14 -10.03
CA ASN A 424 -18.37 6.73 -11.25
C ASN A 424 -18.65 5.24 -11.31
N PHE A 425 -17.73 4.44 -10.75
CA PHE A 425 -17.79 2.99 -10.75
C PHE A 425 -18.69 2.44 -9.62
N SER A 426 -18.40 2.81 -8.38
CA SER A 426 -19.14 2.38 -7.17
C SER A 426 -20.52 3.01 -7.04
N LYS A 427 -20.82 4.08 -7.79
CA LYS A 427 -22.04 4.90 -7.66
C LYS A 427 -22.21 5.55 -6.28
N LYS A 428 -21.15 5.63 -5.48
CA LYS A 428 -21.12 6.28 -4.16
C LYS A 428 -20.44 7.64 -4.23
N PRO A 429 -20.90 8.66 -3.48
CA PRO A 429 -20.30 9.98 -3.50
C PRO A 429 -18.92 9.99 -2.82
N ILE A 430 -17.93 10.56 -3.52
CA ILE A 430 -16.56 10.75 -3.02
C ILE A 430 -16.18 12.21 -3.25
N THR A 431 -16.08 12.99 -2.16
CA THR A 431 -15.72 14.41 -2.22
C THR A 431 -14.30 14.61 -1.73
N VAL A 432 -13.50 15.34 -2.51
CA VAL A 432 -12.10 15.65 -2.17
C VAL A 432 -11.97 17.15 -1.95
N ILE A 433 -11.44 17.52 -0.79
CA ILE A 433 -11.29 18.90 -0.34
C ILE A 433 -9.81 19.25 -0.22
N ASN A 434 -9.45 20.37 -0.83
CA ASN A 434 -8.15 21.01 -0.66
C ASN A 434 -8.21 21.83 0.63
N SER A 435 -7.53 21.38 1.69
CA SER A 435 -7.58 22.05 3.00
C SER A 435 -6.96 23.45 3.00
N ARG A 436 -6.14 23.79 1.98
CA ARG A 436 -5.29 25.00 1.95
C ARG A 436 -4.42 25.14 3.21
N ARG A 437 -4.19 24.03 3.91
CA ARG A 437 -3.39 23.93 5.13
C ARG A 437 -2.50 22.69 5.03
N ILE A 438 -1.68 22.49 6.05
CA ILE A 438 -0.74 21.37 6.19
C ILE A 438 -0.42 21.22 7.69
N SER A 439 0.21 20.12 8.10
CA SER A 439 0.67 19.91 9.47
C SER A 439 -0.49 20.05 10.46
N SER A 440 -0.25 20.65 11.63
CA SER A 440 -1.26 20.93 12.65
C SER A 440 -2.52 21.64 12.13
N GLY A 441 -2.39 22.43 11.06
CA GLY A 441 -3.52 23.12 10.43
C GLY A 441 -4.45 22.16 9.68
N LEU A 442 -3.89 21.20 8.94
CA LEU A 442 -4.66 20.12 8.32
C LEU A 442 -5.27 19.22 9.41
N GLY A 443 -4.47 18.87 10.43
CA GLY A 443 -4.94 18.05 11.55
C GLY A 443 -6.15 18.64 12.28
N LEU A 444 -6.18 19.95 12.55
CA LEU A 444 -7.35 20.60 13.18
C LEU A 444 -8.62 20.51 12.33
N ILE A 445 -8.51 20.65 11.01
CA ILE A 445 -9.65 20.53 10.09
C ILE A 445 -10.19 19.10 10.10
N VAL A 446 -9.30 18.12 10.03
CA VAL A 446 -9.66 16.69 10.06
C VAL A 446 -10.28 16.32 11.42
N MET A 447 -9.74 16.82 12.52
CA MET A 447 -10.29 16.60 13.87
C MET A 447 -11.71 17.16 14.00
N ARG A 448 -11.95 18.39 13.52
CA ARG A 448 -13.29 18.98 13.55
C ARG A 448 -14.29 18.26 12.64
N ALA A 449 -13.82 17.71 11.52
CA ALA A 449 -14.61 16.85 10.66
C ALA A 449 -14.99 15.53 11.35
N ALA A 450 -14.07 14.90 12.09
CA ALA A 450 -14.35 13.71 12.87
C ALA A 450 -15.40 13.96 13.97
N GLU A 451 -15.30 15.06 14.71
CA GLU A 451 -16.32 15.45 15.70
C GLU A 451 -17.70 15.70 15.08
N ALA A 452 -17.75 16.27 13.88
CA ALA A 452 -19.02 16.46 13.17
C ALA A 452 -19.64 15.13 12.69
N LEU A 453 -18.81 14.14 12.33
CA LEU A 453 -19.28 12.78 12.03
C LEU A 453 -19.88 12.11 13.26
N GLU A 454 -19.25 12.28 14.43
CA GLU A 454 -19.80 11.81 15.71
C GLU A 454 -21.13 12.47 16.05
N ALA A 455 -21.33 13.73 15.65
CA ALA A 455 -22.59 14.44 15.78
C ALA A 455 -23.66 14.06 14.72
N GLY A 456 -23.38 13.09 13.84
CA GLY A 456 -24.36 12.58 12.86
C GLY A 456 -24.60 13.48 11.65
N THR A 457 -23.62 14.30 11.26
CA THR A 457 -23.72 15.16 10.07
C THR A 457 -23.93 14.36 8.78
N THR A 458 -24.58 14.97 7.79
CA THR A 458 -24.64 14.41 6.42
C THR A 458 -23.37 14.73 5.63
N HIS A 459 -23.18 14.06 4.48
CA HIS A 459 -22.05 14.30 3.57
C HIS A 459 -22.01 15.75 3.07
N GLU A 460 -23.15 16.28 2.66
CA GLU A 460 -23.29 17.64 2.13
C GLU A 460 -23.03 18.67 3.22
N ALA A 461 -23.59 18.48 4.42
CA ALA A 461 -23.37 19.38 5.54
C ALA A 461 -21.90 19.36 6.00
N LEU A 462 -21.28 18.17 6.04
CA LEU A 462 -19.87 18.03 6.39
C LEU A 462 -18.96 18.79 5.42
N THR A 463 -19.15 18.58 4.12
CA THR A 463 -18.32 19.22 3.09
C THR A 463 -18.45 20.74 3.09
N GLN A 464 -19.67 21.28 3.29
CA GLN A 464 -19.90 22.71 3.46
C GLN A 464 -19.23 23.27 4.72
N ASN A 465 -19.36 22.55 5.84
CA ASN A 465 -18.73 22.95 7.10
C ASN A 465 -17.20 22.97 7.00
N ILE A 466 -16.60 21.99 6.33
CA ILE A 466 -15.14 21.93 6.13
C ILE A 466 -14.64 23.15 5.36
N GLU A 467 -15.32 23.57 4.28
CA GLU A 467 -14.94 24.77 3.53
C GLU A 467 -14.96 26.03 4.42
N ARG A 468 -15.95 26.17 5.30
CA ARG A 468 -15.95 27.24 6.31
C ARG A 468 -14.77 27.10 7.26
N TRP A 469 -14.52 25.93 7.83
CA TRP A 469 -13.43 25.71 8.78
C TRP A 469 -12.05 25.96 8.18
N ILE A 470 -11.87 25.72 6.89
CA ILE A 470 -10.65 26.09 6.16
C ILE A 470 -10.44 27.60 6.24
N THR A 471 -11.46 28.40 5.92
CA THR A 471 -11.39 29.87 6.00
C THR A 471 -11.21 30.39 7.43
N ASP A 472 -11.74 29.64 8.41
CA ASP A 472 -11.64 29.96 9.82
C ASP A 472 -10.36 29.40 10.49
N SER A 473 -9.42 28.83 9.72
CA SER A 473 -8.17 28.27 10.25
C SER A 473 -6.96 29.14 9.94
N GLU A 474 -6.00 29.18 10.85
CA GLU A 474 -4.75 29.94 10.73
C GLU A 474 -3.56 29.01 10.99
N LEU A 475 -2.44 29.24 10.31
CA LEU A 475 -1.20 28.47 10.47
C LEU A 475 0.00 29.41 10.47
N LEU A 476 0.70 29.42 11.60
CA LEU A 476 1.93 30.18 11.83
C LEU A 476 3.08 29.19 12.02
N VAL A 477 4.20 29.42 11.34
CA VAL A 477 5.37 28.52 11.36
C VAL A 477 6.60 29.32 11.73
N THR A 478 7.34 28.86 12.74
CA THR A 478 8.67 29.39 13.07
C THR A 478 9.73 28.35 12.79
N ALA A 479 10.92 28.79 12.40
CA ALA A 479 12.03 27.89 12.11
C ALA A 479 13.36 28.41 12.66
N LYS A 480 14.22 27.48 13.09
CA LYS A 480 15.61 27.78 13.47
C LYS A 480 16.49 28.14 12.28
N THR A 481 16.07 27.95 11.04
CA THR A 481 16.84 28.37 9.85
C THR A 481 15.98 28.36 8.59
N MET A 482 16.33 29.18 7.62
CA MET A 482 15.77 29.15 6.26
C MET A 482 16.38 28.07 5.35
N LYS A 483 17.50 27.44 5.75
CA LYS A 483 18.32 26.55 4.90
C LYS A 483 17.50 25.51 4.14
N TYR A 484 16.62 24.80 4.84
CA TYR A 484 15.85 23.67 4.30
C TYR A 484 14.71 24.15 3.38
N MET A 485 14.00 25.20 3.80
CA MET A 485 12.92 25.84 3.03
C MET A 485 13.40 26.41 1.70
N VAL A 486 14.59 27.02 1.67
CA VAL A 486 15.20 27.52 0.43
C VAL A 486 15.58 26.36 -0.47
N LYS A 487 16.16 25.28 0.10
CA LYS A 487 16.58 24.11 -0.66
C LYS A 487 15.41 23.33 -1.27
N SER A 488 14.26 23.31 -0.59
CA SER A 488 13.07 22.59 -1.07
C SER A 488 12.33 23.32 -2.19
N GLY A 489 12.56 24.62 -2.39
CA GLY A 489 11.94 25.43 -3.45
C GLY A 489 10.45 25.71 -3.23
N ARG A 490 9.86 25.28 -2.10
CA ARG A 490 8.43 25.37 -1.81
C ARG A 490 8.03 26.62 -1.01
N VAL A 491 9.00 27.49 -0.70
CA VAL A 491 8.76 28.82 -0.13
C VAL A 491 9.06 29.89 -1.18
N SER A 492 8.00 30.51 -1.71
CA SER A 492 8.01 31.44 -2.85
C SER A 492 8.84 32.73 -2.65
N ALA A 493 9.17 33.08 -1.41
CA ALA A 493 9.59 34.43 -1.05
C ALA A 493 11.09 34.76 -1.27
N ILE A 494 11.92 33.89 -1.87
CA ILE A 494 13.37 34.13 -1.92
C ILE A 494 14.03 33.60 -3.20
N LYS A 495 13.71 34.21 -4.34
CA LYS A 495 14.62 34.18 -5.50
C LYS A 495 15.68 35.27 -5.32
N GLY A 496 16.95 34.89 -5.10
CA GLY A 496 18.10 35.78 -5.33
C GLY A 496 18.98 36.23 -4.14
N PHE A 497 18.82 35.73 -2.92
CA PHE A 497 19.53 36.29 -1.75
C PHE A 497 20.08 35.23 -0.75
N VAL A 498 20.73 34.19 -1.29
CA VAL A 498 21.05 32.92 -0.58
C VAL A 498 22.05 33.07 0.60
N GLY A 499 22.97 34.04 0.55
CA GLY A 499 24.06 34.13 1.54
C GLY A 499 23.71 34.73 2.91
N ARG A 500 22.88 35.79 2.97
CA ARG A 500 22.53 36.48 4.25
C ARG A 500 21.34 35.85 4.99
N LEU A 501 20.61 34.92 4.35
CA LEU A 501 19.38 34.35 4.86
C LEU A 501 19.54 33.13 5.78
N LEU A 502 20.73 32.52 5.84
CA LEU A 502 20.97 31.32 6.65
C LEU A 502 20.85 31.57 8.16
N ASN A 503 21.19 32.78 8.63
CA ASN A 503 21.14 33.16 10.04
C ASN A 503 19.75 33.63 10.50
N ILE A 504 18.79 33.81 9.58
CA ILE A 504 17.44 34.27 9.91
C ILE A 504 16.62 33.12 10.48
N LYS A 505 15.79 33.45 11.48
CA LYS A 505 14.83 32.58 12.17
C LYS A 505 13.41 32.98 11.74
N PRO A 506 12.96 32.58 10.55
CA PRO A 506 11.78 33.15 9.91
C PRO A 506 10.50 32.89 10.71
N VAL A 507 9.53 33.78 10.53
CA VAL A 507 8.11 33.51 10.77
C VAL A 507 7.43 33.41 9.41
N VAL A 508 6.81 32.28 9.13
CA VAL A 508 6.10 31.97 7.89
C VAL A 508 4.61 31.78 8.22
N ILE A 509 3.75 32.23 7.33
CA ILE A 509 2.29 31.99 7.41
C ILE A 509 1.84 31.23 6.17
N VAL A 510 0.68 30.58 6.28
CA VAL A 510 -0.03 30.04 5.12
C VAL A 510 -1.25 30.90 4.84
N ASN A 511 -1.29 31.51 3.66
CA ASN A 511 -2.33 32.46 3.27
C ASN A 511 -3.66 31.74 2.90
N GLU A 512 -4.66 32.50 2.48
CA GLU A 512 -6.00 31.97 2.16
C GLU A 512 -6.02 31.06 0.92
N GLU A 513 -5.06 31.22 -0.01
CA GLU A 513 -4.86 30.33 -1.16
C GLU A 513 -4.02 29.09 -0.80
N GLY A 514 -3.58 28.95 0.45
CA GLY A 514 -2.77 27.83 0.91
C GLY A 514 -1.30 27.90 0.52
N LYS A 515 -0.78 29.08 0.15
CA LYS A 515 0.63 29.33 -0.17
C LYS A 515 1.40 29.79 1.07
N THR A 516 2.68 29.43 1.15
CA THR A 516 3.57 29.93 2.21
C THR A 516 4.03 31.36 1.92
N GLU A 517 4.00 32.23 2.92
CA GLU A 517 4.50 33.60 2.85
C GLU A 517 5.38 33.92 4.07
N THR A 518 6.49 34.61 3.86
CA THR A 518 7.34 35.05 4.96
C THR A 518 6.73 36.29 5.62
N TYR A 519 6.23 36.12 6.84
CA TYR A 519 5.70 37.23 7.65
C TYR A 519 6.82 38.07 8.27
N GLY A 520 7.88 37.43 8.76
CA GLY A 520 8.95 38.12 9.46
C GLY A 520 10.29 37.40 9.36
N LYS A 521 11.37 38.16 9.57
CA LYS A 521 12.76 37.68 9.50
C LYS A 521 13.59 37.97 10.76
N PRO A 522 13.18 37.56 11.98
CA PRO A 522 13.99 37.73 13.18
C PRO A 522 15.36 37.04 13.11
N LEU A 523 16.31 37.53 13.91
CA LEU A 523 17.67 36.97 13.99
C LEU A 523 17.81 35.90 15.08
N THR A 524 16.92 35.88 16.06
CA THR A 524 16.94 34.91 17.17
C THR A 524 15.63 34.13 17.23
N GLU A 525 15.70 32.90 17.72
CA GLU A 525 14.53 32.03 17.85
C GLU A 525 13.50 32.63 18.80
N LYS A 526 13.93 33.14 19.95
CA LYS A 526 13.05 33.83 20.91
C LYS A 526 12.30 35.01 20.28
N ALA A 527 12.95 35.80 19.42
CA ALA A 527 12.28 36.90 18.72
C ALA A 527 11.28 36.39 17.66
N SER A 528 11.60 35.30 16.96
CA SER A 528 10.68 34.59 16.07
C SER A 528 9.43 34.10 16.79
N MET A 529 9.63 33.42 17.92
CA MET A 529 8.55 32.88 18.73
C MET A 529 7.63 33.97 19.26
N LYS A 530 8.20 35.04 19.83
CA LYS A 530 7.43 36.20 20.30
C LYS A 530 6.67 36.91 19.19
N MET A 531 7.26 37.03 17.99
CA MET A 531 6.61 37.65 16.84
C MET A 531 5.40 36.82 16.36
N ALA A 532 5.55 35.50 16.28
CA ALA A 532 4.44 34.61 15.95
C ALA A 532 3.32 34.66 17.01
N MET A 533 3.68 34.67 18.30
CA MET A 533 2.69 34.81 19.37
C MET A 533 1.97 36.16 19.34
N ALA A 534 2.67 37.28 19.11
CA ALA A 534 2.04 38.59 18.96
C ALA A 534 1.03 38.61 17.80
N LEU A 535 1.34 37.93 16.69
CA LEU A 535 0.41 37.77 15.58
C LEU A 535 -0.80 36.92 15.96
N ALA A 536 -0.59 35.79 16.66
CA ALA A 536 -1.67 34.95 17.17
C ALA A 536 -2.59 35.72 18.13
N THR A 537 -2.02 36.43 19.12
CA THR A 537 -2.77 37.29 20.05
C THR A 537 -3.63 38.32 19.34
N LYS A 538 -3.07 39.03 18.34
CA LYS A 538 -3.82 40.02 17.55
C LYS A 538 -4.98 39.43 16.76
N LYS A 539 -4.83 38.18 16.29
CA LYS A 539 -5.85 37.46 15.52
C LYS A 539 -6.95 36.91 16.44
N ILE A 540 -6.57 36.31 17.56
CA ILE A 540 -7.48 35.71 18.55
C ILE A 540 -8.24 36.78 19.34
N SER A 541 -7.65 37.95 19.62
CA SER A 541 -8.33 39.02 20.37
C SER A 541 -9.62 39.53 19.69
N LYS A 542 -9.84 39.19 18.41
CA LYS A 542 -11.00 39.60 17.62
C LYS A 542 -12.12 38.55 17.59
N ARG A 543 -11.81 37.28 17.86
CA ARG A 543 -12.73 36.14 17.65
C ARG A 543 -12.39 35.00 18.61
N LYS A 544 -13.41 34.35 19.17
CA LYS A 544 -13.21 33.11 19.93
C LYS A 544 -12.70 32.00 19.01
N ILE A 545 -11.81 31.17 19.55
CA ILE A 545 -11.31 29.98 18.85
C ILE A 545 -12.08 28.72 19.30
N TRP A 546 -12.27 27.80 18.38
CA TRP A 546 -12.71 26.44 18.66
C TRP A 546 -11.59 25.61 19.30
N GLY A 547 -10.34 25.82 18.86
CA GLY A 547 -9.18 25.14 19.42
C GLY A 547 -7.89 25.50 18.68
N TYR A 548 -6.77 25.02 19.23
CA TYR A 548 -5.44 25.16 18.63
C TYR A 548 -4.66 23.85 18.75
N ALA A 549 -3.66 23.67 17.88
CA ALA A 549 -2.76 22.54 17.86
C ALA A 549 -1.36 22.98 17.47
N ILE A 550 -0.37 22.17 17.86
CA ILE A 550 1.04 22.47 17.65
C ILE A 550 1.72 21.26 17.02
N SER A 551 2.53 21.46 15.99
CA SER A 551 3.44 20.45 15.47
C SER A 551 4.89 20.92 15.56
N HIS A 552 5.84 20.02 15.79
CA HIS A 552 7.25 20.38 15.84
C HIS A 552 8.17 19.37 15.15
N ALA A 553 9.29 19.88 14.62
CA ALA A 553 10.38 19.09 14.06
C ALA A 553 11.59 19.17 15.00
N GLU A 554 11.81 18.17 15.87
CA GLU A 554 12.93 18.16 16.85
C GLU A 554 13.03 19.50 17.65
N ASN A 555 11.89 20.05 18.09
CA ASN A 555 11.84 21.31 18.82
C ASN A 555 10.72 21.34 19.88
N GLU A 556 10.63 20.25 20.66
CA GLU A 556 9.63 20.04 21.71
C GLU A 556 9.58 21.20 22.72
N GLN A 557 10.73 21.67 23.19
CA GLN A 557 10.80 22.80 24.12
C GLN A 557 10.09 24.07 23.61
N ALA A 558 10.23 24.39 22.32
CA ALA A 558 9.54 25.53 21.74
C ALA A 558 8.04 25.26 21.59
N ALA A 559 7.64 24.03 21.26
CA ALA A 559 6.24 23.62 21.21
C ALA A 559 5.55 23.74 22.58
N GLU A 560 6.20 23.29 23.65
CA GLU A 560 5.71 23.44 25.03
C GLU A 560 5.59 24.91 25.44
N TRP A 561 6.53 25.75 25.02
CA TRP A 561 6.44 27.19 25.24
C TRP A 561 5.21 27.78 24.54
N TYR A 562 4.95 27.42 23.28
CA TYR A 562 3.74 27.85 22.58
C TYR A 562 2.46 27.36 23.26
N ALA A 563 2.44 26.11 23.75
CA ALA A 563 1.31 25.55 24.46
C ALA A 563 1.01 26.37 25.73
N THR A 564 2.03 26.67 26.53
CA THR A 564 1.90 27.49 27.75
C THR A 564 1.34 28.88 27.42
N GLN A 565 1.90 29.56 26.42
CA GLN A 565 1.46 30.91 26.03
C GLN A 565 0.05 30.93 25.45
N MET A 566 -0.34 29.90 24.70
CA MET A 566 -1.68 29.77 24.16
C MET A 566 -2.70 29.41 25.26
N GLU A 567 -2.34 28.59 26.23
CA GLU A 567 -3.18 28.28 27.39
C GLU A 567 -3.42 29.53 28.25
N GLU A 568 -2.39 30.33 28.51
CA GLU A 568 -2.53 31.64 29.18
C GLU A 568 -3.44 32.61 28.41
N LEU A 569 -3.32 32.63 27.07
CA LEU A 569 -4.10 33.53 26.21
C LEU A 569 -5.57 33.09 26.05
N THR A 570 -5.83 31.79 26.03
CA THR A 570 -7.13 31.24 25.59
C THR A 570 -7.89 30.50 26.69
N GLY A 571 -7.21 30.11 27.77
CA GLY A 571 -7.75 29.23 28.82
C GLY A 571 -7.92 27.78 28.35
N MET A 572 -7.34 27.39 27.21
CA MET A 572 -7.49 26.07 26.61
C MET A 572 -6.15 25.35 26.51
N LYS A 573 -6.15 24.03 26.73
CA LYS A 573 -5.02 23.17 26.36
C LYS A 573 -5.00 22.92 24.84
N PRO A 574 -3.83 22.60 24.26
CA PRO A 574 -3.77 22.25 22.85
C PRO A 574 -4.62 21.00 22.59
N ARG A 575 -5.30 20.96 21.44
CA ARG A 575 -6.01 19.77 20.96
C ARG A 575 -5.04 18.61 20.72
N PHE A 576 -3.83 18.92 20.27
CA PHE A 576 -2.68 18.02 20.28
C PHE A 576 -1.37 18.80 20.16
N ILE A 577 -0.28 18.15 20.61
CA ILE A 577 1.10 18.49 20.26
C ILE A 577 1.67 17.26 19.53
N GLY A 578 2.16 17.43 18.30
CA GLY A 578 2.61 16.32 17.47
C GLY A 578 4.00 16.53 16.85
N GLU A 579 4.70 15.43 16.55
CA GLU A 579 5.90 15.50 15.72
C GLU A 579 5.53 15.75 14.26
N ALA A 580 6.24 16.65 13.60
CA ALA A 580 6.08 16.92 12.18
C ALA A 580 6.50 15.70 11.35
N SER A 581 5.72 15.36 10.33
CA SER A 581 6.02 14.19 9.50
C SER A 581 7.38 14.30 8.78
N PRO A 582 8.10 13.19 8.53
CA PRO A 582 9.28 13.15 7.66
C PRO A 582 9.15 13.92 6.33
N VAL A 583 7.97 13.90 5.71
CA VAL A 583 7.70 14.68 4.49
C VAL A 583 7.77 16.17 4.76
N LEU A 584 7.24 16.65 5.88
CA LEU A 584 7.42 18.04 6.31
C LEU A 584 8.88 18.33 6.62
N GLY A 585 9.53 17.46 7.39
CA GLY A 585 10.95 17.58 7.74
C GLY A 585 11.88 17.69 6.52
N THR A 586 11.54 17.04 5.41
CA THR A 586 12.26 17.16 4.13
C THR A 586 12.23 18.59 3.56
N ASN A 587 11.18 19.34 3.87
CA ASN A 587 10.94 20.68 3.36
C ASN A 587 11.41 21.79 4.29
N VAL A 588 11.23 21.60 5.60
CA VAL A 588 11.46 22.65 6.60
C VAL A 588 12.66 22.36 7.53
N GLY A 589 13.13 21.12 7.58
CA GLY A 589 14.22 20.69 8.44
C GLY A 589 13.86 20.62 9.93
N PRO A 590 14.85 20.29 10.79
CA PRO A 590 14.68 20.32 12.25
C PRO A 590 14.64 21.76 12.77
N GLY A 591 14.13 21.94 13.99
CA GLY A 591 14.00 23.23 14.65
C GLY A 591 12.78 24.04 14.22
N VAL A 592 11.75 23.40 13.69
CA VAL A 592 10.53 24.07 13.21
C VAL A 592 9.39 23.83 14.20
N VAL A 593 8.55 24.84 14.41
CA VAL A 593 7.28 24.71 15.14
C VAL A 593 6.16 25.34 14.31
N ALA A 594 5.08 24.60 14.12
CA ALA A 594 3.83 25.06 13.55
C ALA A 594 2.80 25.26 14.68
N LEU A 595 2.25 26.46 14.78
CA LEU A 595 1.12 26.80 15.65
C LEU A 595 -0.09 27.03 14.75
N SER A 596 -1.15 26.24 14.97
CA SER A 596 -2.41 26.39 14.26
C SER A 596 -3.56 26.63 15.20
N PHE A 597 -4.52 27.45 14.79
CA PHE A 597 -5.75 27.66 15.55
C PHE A 597 -6.91 27.87 14.59
N MET A 598 -8.12 27.57 15.06
CA MET A 598 -9.34 27.67 14.27
C MET A 598 -10.42 28.42 15.03
N TYR A 599 -11.11 29.34 14.37
CA TYR A 599 -12.22 30.10 14.94
C TYR A 599 -13.51 29.26 15.08
N GLN A 600 -14.40 29.68 15.97
CA GLN A 600 -15.71 29.03 16.19
C GLN A 600 -16.65 29.13 15.00
#